data_AF-A0A410PY98-F1
#
_entry.id   AF-A0A410PY98-F1
#
_cell.length_a   1.000
_cell.length_b   1.000
_cell.length_c   1.000
_cell.angle_alpha   90.00
_cell.angle_beta   90.00
_cell.angle_gamma   90.00
#
_symmetry.space_group_name_H-M   'P 1'
#
loop_
_entity.id
_entity.type
_entity.pdbx_description
1 polymer ?
#
loop_
_entity_poly.entity_id
_entity_poly.type
_entity_poly.pdbx_seq_one_letter_code
_entity_poly.pdbx_strand_id
1 'polypeptide(L)'
;MQNGKTALVLGGGGSKGAYEIGVWQALNELGIQIDMVTGTSIGAVNGALVAQNDFETAKKIWSEIEEGTITEFTEKEELKRILEQNLQEEQIRSSRTEYGIVTVEFPVFKAHCVFIEEIPEGKLVDYILASTACFPFISPHEIDDKKFIDGGYFDNIPVAMALKRGAENVIAVDLSAAGIIKKDTLKESDSLKKISCKWSLGSFFAFNPENTKRIIRLGYLDAMKSFNVFSGEKYTFIKGEFAKSGLEEADAAAAVFGLDPTLIYSKEILDNHLREAANEDGTKDWKDELKIKVKKIMTNSPASLVEEEILAKRYIEKNKLLW
;
A
#
# COMPACT_ATOMS: atom_id res chain seq x y z
N MET A 1 -10.26 12.60 -19.94
CA MET A 1 -11.02 12.35 -18.70
C MET A 1 -11.47 10.92 -18.78
N GLN A 2 -11.18 10.10 -17.76
CA GLN A 2 -11.84 8.79 -17.67
C GLN A 2 -13.33 9.06 -17.51
N ASN A 3 -14.15 8.46 -18.39
CA ASN A 3 -15.59 8.43 -18.19
C ASN A 3 -15.89 7.39 -17.09
N GLY A 4 -16.92 7.65 -16.30
CA GLY A 4 -17.45 6.71 -15.31
C GLY A 4 -16.91 6.89 -13.89
N LYS A 5 -17.66 6.34 -12.91
CA LYS A 5 -17.33 6.47 -11.48
C LYS A 5 -16.02 5.75 -11.15
N THR A 6 -15.11 6.45 -10.47
CA THR A 6 -13.82 5.91 -10.04
C THR A 6 -13.85 5.55 -8.56
N ALA A 7 -13.57 4.28 -8.25
CA ALA A 7 -13.46 3.79 -6.88
C ALA A 7 -12.00 3.58 -6.47
N LEU A 8 -11.64 4.08 -5.27
CA LEU A 8 -10.44 3.70 -4.55
C LEU A 8 -10.79 2.56 -3.58
N VAL A 9 -10.17 1.40 -3.74
CA VAL A 9 -10.39 0.23 -2.89
C VAL A 9 -9.17 0.04 -2.00
N LEU A 10 -9.36 0.15 -0.69
CA LEU A 10 -8.30 0.12 0.32
C LEU A 10 -8.34 -1.20 1.10
N GLY A 11 -7.17 -1.82 1.20
CA GLY A 11 -7.04 -3.16 1.74
C GLY A 11 -6.80 -3.18 3.24
N GLY A 12 -7.14 -4.30 3.89
CA GLY A 12 -6.71 -4.53 5.27
C GLY A 12 -5.21 -4.84 5.35
N GLY A 13 -4.54 -4.40 6.43
CA GLY A 13 -3.09 -4.59 6.58
C GLY A 13 -2.42 -4.02 7.83
N GLY A 14 -3.18 -3.53 8.82
CA GLY A 14 -2.62 -2.96 10.05
C GLY A 14 -1.70 -1.79 9.77
N SER A 15 -0.49 -1.78 10.37
CA SER A 15 0.48 -0.68 10.19
C SER A 15 0.93 -0.45 8.74
N LYS A 16 0.75 -1.44 7.85
CA LYS A 16 1.04 -1.29 6.42
C LYS A 16 0.13 -0.27 5.72
N GLY A 17 -1.00 0.11 6.33
CA GLY A 17 -1.96 1.07 5.78
C GLY A 17 -1.37 2.44 5.45
N ALA A 18 -0.20 2.79 5.99
CA ALA A 18 0.53 4.00 5.63
C ALA A 18 0.84 4.06 4.12
N TYR A 19 0.93 2.91 3.47
CA TYR A 19 1.17 2.81 2.03
C TYR A 19 0.04 3.47 1.25
N GLU A 20 -1.20 3.30 1.73
CA GLU A 20 -2.41 3.84 1.13
C GLU A 20 -2.44 5.37 1.17
N ILE A 21 -1.86 5.99 2.21
CA ILE A 21 -1.70 7.45 2.29
C ILE A 21 -0.76 7.96 1.19
N GLY A 22 0.33 7.24 0.95
CA GLY A 22 1.23 7.53 -0.18
C GLY A 22 0.54 7.42 -1.53
N VAL A 23 -0.26 6.37 -1.72
CA VAL A 23 -1.07 6.20 -2.93
C VAL A 23 -2.04 7.37 -3.08
N TRP A 24 -2.79 7.71 -2.02
CA TRP A 24 -3.75 8.80 -2.05
C TRP A 24 -3.09 10.15 -2.36
N GLN A 25 -1.90 10.41 -1.80
CA GLN A 25 -1.10 11.59 -2.14
C GLN A 25 -0.84 11.68 -3.65
N ALA A 26 -0.38 10.59 -4.26
CA ALA A 26 -0.11 10.56 -5.70
C ALA A 26 -1.39 10.78 -6.53
N LEU A 27 -2.51 10.18 -6.13
CA LEU A 27 -3.79 10.38 -6.81
C LEU A 27 -4.24 11.85 -6.76
N ASN A 28 -4.11 12.51 -5.62
CA ASN A 28 -4.41 13.94 -5.47
C ASN A 28 -3.51 14.80 -6.36
N GLU A 29 -2.19 14.55 -6.36
CA GLU A 29 -1.24 15.28 -7.21
C GLU A 29 -1.50 15.08 -8.71
N LEU A 30 -2.02 13.91 -9.11
CA LEU A 30 -2.40 13.60 -10.48
C LEU A 30 -3.79 14.14 -10.87
N GLY A 31 -4.51 14.75 -9.93
CA GLY A 31 -5.87 15.25 -10.15
C GLY A 31 -6.88 14.12 -10.45
N ILE A 32 -6.63 12.92 -9.93
CA ILE A 32 -7.55 11.78 -10.09
C ILE A 32 -8.67 11.95 -9.06
N GLN A 33 -9.87 12.23 -9.56
CA GLN A 33 -11.06 12.30 -8.72
C GLN A 33 -11.49 10.91 -8.27
N ILE A 34 -11.72 10.76 -6.97
CA ILE A 34 -12.25 9.54 -6.35
C ILE A 34 -13.73 9.80 -6.06
N ASP A 35 -14.62 9.06 -6.70
CA ASP A 35 -16.07 9.18 -6.49
C ASP A 35 -16.57 8.25 -5.38
N MET A 36 -15.78 7.21 -5.07
CA MET A 36 -16.10 6.20 -4.08
C MET A 36 -14.84 5.66 -3.43
N VAL A 37 -14.91 5.36 -2.15
CA VAL A 37 -13.87 4.64 -1.43
C VAL A 37 -14.48 3.52 -0.59
N THR A 38 -13.96 2.31 -0.76
CA THR A 38 -14.37 1.14 0.03
C THR A 38 -13.16 0.56 0.75
N GLY A 39 -13.29 0.26 2.04
CA GLY A 39 -12.17 -0.14 2.87
C GLY A 39 -12.47 -1.31 3.80
N THR A 40 -11.42 -2.08 4.10
CA THR A 40 -11.44 -3.13 5.11
C THR A 40 -10.34 -2.87 6.13
N SER A 41 -10.63 -2.99 7.43
CA SER A 41 -9.64 -2.81 8.52
C SER A 41 -8.98 -1.43 8.46
N ILE A 42 -7.65 -1.35 8.43
CA ILE A 42 -6.96 -0.06 8.26
C ILE A 42 -7.40 0.69 6.99
N GLY A 43 -7.79 -0.03 5.93
CA GLY A 43 -8.37 0.56 4.74
C GLY A 43 -9.72 1.23 4.98
N ALA A 44 -10.50 0.78 5.98
CA ALA A 44 -11.72 1.46 6.41
C ALA A 44 -11.39 2.78 7.11
N VAL A 45 -10.37 2.80 7.99
CA VAL A 45 -9.87 4.04 8.62
C VAL A 45 -9.42 5.04 7.57
N ASN A 46 -8.53 4.63 6.67
CA ASN A 46 -8.04 5.48 5.59
C ASN A 46 -9.15 5.89 4.62
N GLY A 47 -10.12 5.00 4.35
CA GLY A 47 -11.27 5.31 3.51
C GLY A 47 -12.16 6.41 4.07
N ALA A 48 -12.37 6.45 5.40
CA ALA A 48 -13.10 7.53 6.04
C ALA A 48 -12.40 8.89 5.84
N LEU A 49 -11.07 8.90 5.91
CA LEU A 49 -10.25 10.10 5.70
C LEU A 49 -10.26 10.58 4.25
N VAL A 50 -10.23 9.64 3.29
CA VAL A 50 -10.41 9.94 1.86
C VAL A 50 -11.79 10.54 1.62
N ALA A 51 -12.85 9.97 2.20
CA ALA A 51 -14.20 10.49 2.07
C ALA A 51 -14.37 11.88 2.71
N GLN A 52 -13.73 12.13 3.85
CA GLN A 52 -13.65 13.46 4.47
C GLN A 52 -12.84 14.46 3.62
N ASN A 53 -12.03 13.97 2.68
CA ASN A 53 -11.14 14.76 1.81
C ASN A 53 -10.18 15.68 2.59
N ASP A 54 -9.64 15.18 3.70
CA ASP A 54 -8.72 15.91 4.57
C ASP A 54 -7.37 15.18 4.70
N PHE A 55 -6.51 15.44 3.72
CA PHE A 55 -5.19 14.81 3.64
C PHE A 55 -4.25 15.24 4.78
N GLU A 56 -4.40 16.46 5.31
CA GLU A 56 -3.60 16.95 6.42
C GLU A 56 -3.96 16.20 7.71
N THR A 57 -5.26 16.00 7.96
CA THR A 57 -5.71 15.17 9.08
C THR A 57 -5.26 13.73 8.94
N ALA A 58 -5.21 13.17 7.73
CA ALA A 58 -4.68 11.82 7.52
C ALA A 58 -3.19 11.71 7.87
N LYS A 59 -2.36 12.67 7.45
CA LYS A 59 -0.95 12.74 7.86
C LYS A 59 -0.81 12.85 9.38
N LYS A 60 -1.62 13.72 10.00
CA LYS A 60 -1.65 13.91 11.45
C LYS A 60 -2.00 12.62 12.18
N ILE A 61 -3.06 11.91 11.78
CA ILE A 61 -3.46 10.63 12.38
C ILE A 61 -2.34 9.61 12.26
N TRP A 62 -1.70 9.48 11.09
CA TRP A 62 -0.58 8.55 10.93
C TRP A 62 0.63 8.96 11.79
N SER A 63 0.91 10.25 11.96
CA SER A 63 1.91 10.73 12.93
C SER A 63 1.52 10.45 14.39
N GLU A 64 0.25 10.57 14.78
CA GLU A 64 -0.21 10.23 16.14
C GLU A 64 -0.16 8.72 16.42
N ILE A 65 -0.53 7.90 15.43
CA ILE A 65 -0.39 6.43 15.45
C ILE A 65 1.10 6.03 15.58
N GLU A 66 2.01 6.83 15.01
CA GLU A 66 3.46 6.64 15.08
C GLU A 66 4.06 7.05 16.44
N GLU A 67 3.65 8.21 16.98
CA GLU A 67 4.19 8.79 18.21
C GLU A 67 3.60 8.15 19.48
N GLY A 68 2.38 7.64 19.39
CA GLY A 68 1.60 7.08 20.49
C GLY A 68 1.43 5.57 20.41
N THR A 69 2.16 4.83 21.23
CA THR A 69 1.57 3.89 22.22
C THR A 69 0.51 2.85 21.78
N ILE A 70 0.39 2.49 20.51
CA ILE A 70 -0.40 1.33 20.06
C ILE A 70 0.45 0.08 20.31
N THR A 71 0.41 -0.44 21.54
CA THR A 71 0.87 -1.79 21.89
C THR A 71 -0.32 -2.74 21.84
N GLU A 72 -0.11 -4.03 21.55
CA GLU A 72 -1.15 -5.07 21.35
C GLU A 72 -2.33 -5.06 22.36
N PHE A 73 -2.14 -4.55 23.59
CA PHE A 73 -3.18 -4.50 24.64
C PHE A 73 -3.91 -3.14 24.79
N THR A 74 -3.45 -2.06 24.14
CA THR A 74 -4.01 -0.69 24.22
C THR A 74 -4.59 -0.17 22.91
N GLU A 75 -4.53 -0.96 21.83
CA GLU A 75 -4.79 -0.49 20.46
C GLU A 75 -6.21 0.06 20.24
N LYS A 76 -7.22 -0.59 20.82
CA LYS A 76 -8.63 -0.31 20.49
C LYS A 76 -9.14 1.02 21.05
N GLU A 77 -8.87 1.31 22.32
CA GLU A 77 -9.34 2.55 22.97
C GLU A 77 -8.56 3.77 22.47
N GLU A 78 -7.26 3.60 22.21
CA GLU A 78 -6.43 4.68 21.66
C GLU A 78 -6.82 4.98 20.21
N LEU A 79 -7.02 3.95 19.38
CA LEU A 79 -7.57 4.13 18.04
C LEU A 79 -8.94 4.82 18.10
N LYS A 80 -9.84 4.39 18.98
CA LYS A 80 -11.14 5.04 19.17
C LYS A 80 -10.98 6.53 19.47
N ARG A 81 -10.12 6.88 20.43
CA ARG A 81 -9.83 8.27 20.83
C ARG A 81 -9.32 9.09 19.64
N ILE A 82 -8.36 8.56 18.88
CA ILE A 82 -7.80 9.23 17.70
C ILE A 82 -8.89 9.44 16.63
N LEU A 83 -9.73 8.44 16.38
CA LEU A 83 -10.81 8.52 15.40
C LEU A 83 -11.88 9.55 15.82
N GLU A 84 -12.34 9.52 17.07
CA GLU A 84 -13.34 10.47 17.59
C GLU A 84 -12.84 11.93 17.57
N GLN A 85 -11.54 12.15 17.71
CA GLN A 85 -10.95 13.49 17.69
C GLN A 85 -10.75 14.06 16.28
N ASN A 86 -10.63 13.21 15.26
CA ASN A 86 -10.19 13.62 13.93
C ASN A 86 -11.21 13.34 12.81
N LEU A 87 -12.13 12.39 13.00
CA LEU A 87 -13.20 12.11 12.03
C LEU A 87 -14.44 12.96 12.30
N GLN A 88 -15.00 13.52 11.22
CA GLN A 88 -16.21 14.32 11.23
C GLN A 88 -17.30 13.57 10.45
N GLU A 89 -18.09 12.77 11.15
CA GLU A 89 -19.11 11.90 10.54
C GLU A 89 -20.07 12.65 9.61
N GLU A 90 -20.50 13.85 9.99
CA GLU A 90 -21.39 14.70 9.17
C GLU A 90 -20.74 15.10 7.83
N GLN A 91 -19.43 15.37 7.83
CA GLN A 91 -18.70 15.67 6.60
C GLN A 91 -18.59 14.45 5.69
N ILE A 92 -18.35 13.28 6.28
CA ILE A 92 -18.27 12.01 5.53
C ILE A 92 -19.64 11.67 4.92
N ARG A 93 -20.72 11.84 5.68
CA ARG A 93 -22.12 11.63 5.23
C ARG A 93 -22.54 12.56 4.09
N SER A 94 -22.07 13.81 4.12
CA SER A 94 -22.37 14.83 3.10
C SER A 94 -21.33 14.88 1.97
N SER A 95 -20.32 14.00 2.00
CA SER A 95 -19.25 13.97 1.01
C SER A 95 -19.76 13.58 -0.37
N ARG A 96 -19.07 14.08 -1.40
CA ARG A 96 -19.26 13.60 -2.79
C ARG A 96 -18.63 12.23 -3.01
N THR A 97 -17.70 11.84 -2.16
CA THR A 97 -17.03 10.54 -2.22
C THR A 97 -17.82 9.54 -1.38
N GLU A 98 -18.47 8.59 -2.04
CA GLU A 98 -19.23 7.53 -1.36
C GLU A 98 -18.28 6.67 -0.50
N TYR A 99 -18.64 6.39 0.76
CA TYR A 99 -17.79 5.63 1.68
C TYR A 99 -18.41 4.29 2.07
N GLY A 100 -17.64 3.21 1.92
CA GLY A 100 -18.04 1.84 2.26
C GLY A 100 -17.06 1.12 3.19
N ILE A 101 -17.60 0.34 4.13
CA ILE A 101 -16.84 -0.48 5.09
C ILE A 101 -17.23 -1.95 4.97
N VAL A 102 -16.26 -2.85 5.16
CA VAL A 102 -16.50 -4.27 5.42
C VAL A 102 -16.22 -4.64 6.87
N THR A 103 -17.15 -5.31 7.53
CA THR A 103 -16.96 -6.00 8.82
C THR A 103 -17.73 -7.32 8.83
N VAL A 104 -17.49 -8.19 9.82
CA VAL A 104 -18.12 -9.51 9.92
C VAL A 104 -18.72 -9.70 11.30
N GLU A 105 -20.01 -10.02 11.36
CA GLU A 105 -20.71 -10.39 12.59
C GLU A 105 -20.20 -11.75 13.10
N PHE A 106 -19.82 -11.81 14.37
CA PHE A 106 -19.23 -12.95 15.05
C PHE A 106 -20.14 -13.41 16.21
N PRO A 107 -20.34 -14.74 16.43
CA PRO A 107 -19.68 -15.87 15.79
C PRO A 107 -20.38 -16.44 14.55
N VAL A 108 -21.43 -15.79 14.05
CA VAL A 108 -22.23 -16.29 12.92
C VAL A 108 -21.56 -16.13 11.55
N PHE A 109 -20.44 -15.39 11.48
CA PHE A 109 -19.68 -15.08 10.27
C PHE A 109 -20.51 -14.45 9.15
N LYS A 110 -21.51 -13.63 9.51
CA LYS A 110 -22.30 -12.88 8.54
C LYS A 110 -21.54 -11.62 8.13
N ALA A 111 -21.19 -11.49 6.86
CA ALA A 111 -20.54 -10.30 6.34
C ALA A 111 -21.50 -9.11 6.26
N HIS A 112 -21.00 -7.94 6.64
CA HIS A 112 -21.64 -6.64 6.50
C HIS A 112 -20.75 -5.77 5.62
N CYS A 113 -21.18 -5.53 4.39
CA CYS A 113 -20.57 -4.58 3.46
C CYS A 113 -21.53 -3.42 3.33
N VAL A 114 -21.29 -2.35 4.09
CA VAL A 114 -22.25 -1.25 4.28
C VAL A 114 -21.65 0.07 3.84
N PHE A 115 -22.45 0.89 3.17
CA PHE A 115 -22.11 2.29 2.89
C PHE A 115 -22.53 3.22 4.04
N ILE A 116 -21.97 4.42 4.08
CA ILE A 116 -22.18 5.39 5.17
C ILE A 116 -23.66 5.67 5.45
N GLU A 117 -24.53 5.69 4.43
CA GLU A 117 -25.96 5.90 4.59
C GLU A 117 -26.70 4.74 5.27
N GLU A 118 -26.09 3.55 5.31
CA GLU A 118 -26.62 2.36 5.99
C GLU A 118 -26.14 2.26 7.45
N ILE A 119 -25.10 3.00 7.82
CA ILE A 119 -24.58 3.07 9.20
C ILE A 119 -25.45 4.04 10.00
N PRO A 120 -25.98 3.66 11.19
CA PRO A 120 -26.72 4.57 12.04
C PRO A 120 -25.92 5.82 12.43
N GLU A 121 -26.58 6.97 12.54
CA GLU A 121 -25.91 8.20 12.98
C GLU A 121 -25.23 8.05 14.34
N GLY A 122 -24.00 8.55 14.45
CA GLY A 122 -23.16 8.47 15.64
C GLY A 122 -22.46 7.12 15.84
N LYS A 123 -22.62 6.16 14.90
CA LYS A 123 -22.00 4.83 14.99
C LYS A 123 -20.84 4.63 14.02
N LEU A 124 -20.40 5.66 13.28
CA LEU A 124 -19.33 5.53 12.29
C LEU A 124 -18.05 4.94 12.91
N VAL A 125 -17.59 5.51 14.03
CA VAL A 125 -16.38 5.04 14.70
C VAL A 125 -16.53 3.59 15.19
N ASP A 126 -17.70 3.21 15.71
CA ASP A 126 -17.97 1.83 16.13
C ASP A 126 -17.84 0.83 14.96
N TYR A 127 -18.36 1.18 13.78
CA TYR A 127 -18.23 0.35 12.57
C TYR A 127 -16.78 0.25 12.06
N ILE A 128 -16.01 1.35 12.17
CA ILE A 128 -14.57 1.33 11.84
C ILE A 128 -13.82 0.42 12.82
N LEU A 129 -14.07 0.55 14.13
CA LEU A 129 -13.45 -0.30 15.16
C LEU A 129 -13.83 -1.78 14.99
N ALA A 130 -15.06 -2.07 14.56
CA ALA A 130 -15.49 -3.41 14.17
C ALA A 130 -14.71 -3.93 12.95
N SER A 131 -14.49 -3.08 11.95
CA SER A 131 -13.70 -3.42 10.76
C SER A 131 -12.22 -3.69 11.08
N THR A 132 -11.67 -3.11 12.15
CA THR A 132 -10.27 -3.32 12.59
C THR A 132 -10.10 -4.40 13.67
N ALA A 133 -11.18 -5.05 14.12
CA ALA A 133 -11.14 -6.03 15.21
C ALA A 133 -10.56 -7.39 14.75
N CYS A 134 -9.24 -7.43 14.51
CA CYS A 134 -8.48 -8.58 14.05
C CYS A 134 -8.35 -9.69 15.11
N PHE A 135 -9.43 -10.42 15.37
CA PHE A 135 -9.44 -11.58 16.27
C PHE A 135 -8.40 -12.62 15.83
N PRO A 136 -7.70 -13.34 16.73
CA PRO A 136 -7.73 -13.26 18.19
C PRO A 136 -6.84 -12.15 18.80
N PHE A 137 -6.13 -11.37 17.99
CA PHE A 137 -5.20 -10.35 18.46
C PHE A 137 -5.93 -9.11 19.01
N ILE A 138 -6.94 -8.63 18.28
CA ILE A 138 -7.83 -7.55 18.71
C ILE A 138 -9.20 -8.16 18.98
N SER A 139 -9.71 -7.91 20.19
CA SER A 139 -11.00 -8.47 20.62
C SER A 139 -12.16 -7.97 19.76
N PRO A 140 -13.21 -8.79 19.53
CA PRO A 140 -14.41 -8.36 18.80
C PRO A 140 -14.98 -7.06 19.34
N HIS A 141 -15.50 -6.22 18.45
CA HIS A 141 -16.18 -4.97 18.81
C HIS A 141 -17.69 -5.20 18.92
N GLU A 142 -18.32 -4.64 19.94
CA GLU A 142 -19.74 -4.84 20.19
C GLU A 142 -20.54 -3.61 19.74
N ILE A 143 -21.51 -3.82 18.86
CA ILE A 143 -22.44 -2.81 18.37
C ILE A 143 -23.86 -3.36 18.59
N ASP A 144 -24.64 -2.69 19.43
CA ASP A 144 -26.04 -3.00 19.70
C ASP A 144 -26.26 -4.50 20.01
N ASP A 145 -25.55 -4.99 21.03
CA ASP A 145 -25.55 -6.38 21.54
C ASP A 145 -25.03 -7.45 20.55
N LYS A 146 -24.47 -7.05 19.41
CA LYS A 146 -23.84 -7.95 18.44
C LYS A 146 -22.35 -7.72 18.39
N LYS A 147 -21.59 -8.81 18.24
CA LYS A 147 -20.13 -8.75 18.13
C LYS A 147 -19.70 -8.79 16.68
N PHE A 148 -18.66 -8.04 16.37
CA PHE A 148 -18.10 -7.92 15.04
C PHE A 148 -16.58 -8.07 15.09
N ILE A 149 -16.03 -8.62 14.01
CA ILE A 149 -14.59 -8.80 13.77
C ILE A 149 -14.20 -8.19 12.42
N ASP A 150 -12.90 -8.15 12.19
CA ASP A 150 -12.28 -7.56 11.02
C ASP A 150 -12.90 -8.04 9.69
N GLY A 151 -13.13 -7.10 8.75
CA GLY A 151 -13.69 -7.41 7.44
C GLY A 151 -12.81 -8.33 6.58
N GLY A 152 -11.51 -8.43 6.89
CA GLY A 152 -10.55 -9.31 6.22
C GLY A 152 -10.91 -10.79 6.34
N TYR A 153 -11.77 -11.16 7.28
CA TYR A 153 -12.39 -12.49 7.37
C TYR A 153 -13.40 -12.79 6.25
N PHE A 154 -13.78 -11.81 5.45
CA PHE A 154 -14.69 -11.97 4.32
C PHE A 154 -14.11 -11.44 3.00
N ASP A 155 -13.60 -10.21 3.02
CA ASP A 155 -13.06 -9.54 1.83
C ASP A 155 -12.04 -8.46 2.21
N ASN A 156 -10.76 -8.81 2.13
CA ASN A 156 -9.66 -7.91 2.50
C ASN A 156 -9.42 -6.80 1.47
N ILE A 157 -9.88 -6.96 0.23
CA ILE A 157 -9.75 -5.95 -0.84
C ILE A 157 -11.13 -5.85 -1.51
N PRO A 158 -12.05 -5.02 -0.98
CA PRO A 158 -13.48 -5.08 -1.27
C PRO A 158 -13.88 -4.51 -2.65
N VAL A 159 -13.21 -4.94 -3.72
CA VAL A 159 -13.51 -4.55 -5.12
C VAL A 159 -14.95 -4.89 -5.50
N ALA A 160 -15.43 -6.05 -5.06
CA ALA A 160 -16.81 -6.49 -5.31
C ALA A 160 -17.85 -5.48 -4.78
N MET A 161 -17.57 -4.84 -3.65
CA MET A 161 -18.43 -3.84 -3.05
C MET A 161 -18.49 -2.59 -3.93
N ALA A 162 -17.34 -2.11 -4.40
CA ALA A 162 -17.26 -0.97 -5.30
C ALA A 162 -17.97 -1.23 -6.65
N LEU A 163 -17.74 -2.39 -7.26
CA LEU A 163 -18.39 -2.76 -8.53
C LEU A 163 -19.91 -2.85 -8.41
N LYS A 164 -20.41 -3.47 -7.33
CA LYS A 164 -21.87 -3.54 -7.07
C LYS A 164 -22.50 -2.17 -6.86
N ARG A 165 -21.72 -1.18 -6.42
CA ARG A 165 -22.15 0.21 -6.25
C ARG A 165 -21.96 1.06 -7.53
N GLY A 166 -21.58 0.43 -8.64
CA GLY A 166 -21.51 1.07 -9.96
C GLY A 166 -20.19 1.74 -10.27
N ALA A 167 -19.09 1.34 -9.61
CA ALA A 167 -17.75 1.74 -10.03
C ALA A 167 -17.42 1.17 -11.42
N GLU A 168 -16.94 2.02 -12.32
CA GLU A 168 -16.50 1.64 -13.67
C GLU A 168 -14.97 1.54 -13.74
N ASN A 169 -14.28 2.42 -13.00
CA ASN A 169 -12.83 2.42 -12.85
C ASN A 169 -12.49 2.04 -11.40
N VAL A 170 -11.57 1.09 -11.21
CA VAL A 170 -11.16 0.64 -9.87
C VAL A 170 -9.66 0.82 -9.70
N ILE A 171 -9.26 1.52 -8.65
CA ILE A 171 -7.87 1.58 -8.17
C ILE A 171 -7.83 0.80 -6.86
N ALA A 172 -7.27 -0.41 -6.88
CA ALA A 172 -7.21 -1.29 -5.72
C ALA A 172 -5.81 -1.29 -5.10
N VAL A 173 -5.70 -0.94 -3.82
CA VAL A 173 -4.45 -0.93 -3.08
C VAL A 173 -4.32 -2.22 -2.27
N ASP A 174 -3.31 -3.02 -2.61
CA ASP A 174 -3.06 -4.32 -2.01
C ASP A 174 -1.81 -4.28 -1.14
N LEU A 175 -2.01 -4.35 0.18
CA LEU A 175 -0.96 -4.32 1.20
C LEU A 175 -0.26 -5.67 1.39
N SER A 176 -0.63 -6.70 0.63
CA SER A 176 -0.11 -8.07 0.75
C SER A 176 -0.15 -8.57 2.20
N ALA A 177 -1.30 -8.36 2.84
CA ALA A 177 -1.57 -8.78 4.22
C ALA A 177 -2.44 -10.04 4.26
N ALA A 178 -2.53 -10.65 5.45
CA ALA A 178 -3.40 -11.80 5.67
C ALA A 178 -4.87 -11.39 5.59
N GLY A 179 -5.69 -12.21 4.94
CA GLY A 179 -7.12 -11.98 4.77
C GLY A 179 -7.66 -12.72 3.54
N ILE A 180 -8.98 -12.85 3.44
CA ILE A 180 -9.63 -13.45 2.27
C ILE A 180 -9.62 -12.44 1.13
N ILE A 181 -9.01 -12.78 0.00
CA ILE A 181 -9.07 -11.98 -1.22
C ILE A 181 -9.92 -12.71 -2.25
N LYS A 182 -11.02 -12.08 -2.69
CA LYS A 182 -11.88 -12.62 -3.74
C LYS A 182 -11.24 -12.36 -5.11
N LYS A 183 -10.42 -13.33 -5.55
CA LYS A 183 -9.65 -13.21 -6.80
C LYS A 183 -10.51 -13.09 -8.06
N ASP A 184 -11.72 -13.64 -8.04
CA ASP A 184 -12.61 -13.58 -9.20
C ASP A 184 -13.12 -12.15 -9.46
N THR A 185 -13.41 -11.39 -8.40
CA THR A 185 -13.85 -9.99 -8.52
C THR A 185 -12.73 -9.06 -8.99
N LEU A 186 -11.46 -9.45 -8.82
CA LEU A 186 -10.32 -8.72 -9.42
C LEU A 186 -10.25 -8.87 -10.95
N LYS A 187 -11.01 -9.79 -11.54
CA LYS A 187 -11.09 -10.03 -12.98
C LYS A 187 -12.36 -9.47 -13.61
N GLU A 188 -13.31 -9.00 -12.80
CA GLU A 188 -14.64 -8.55 -13.26
C GLU A 188 -14.65 -7.12 -13.79
N SER A 189 -13.60 -6.32 -13.56
CA SER A 189 -13.53 -4.94 -14.03
C SER A 189 -12.54 -4.80 -15.18
N ASP A 190 -13.04 -4.32 -16.31
CA ASP A 190 -12.25 -4.01 -17.51
C ASP A 190 -11.24 -2.88 -17.27
N SER A 191 -11.42 -2.07 -16.21
CA SER A 191 -10.59 -0.92 -15.84
C SER A 191 -10.12 -1.01 -14.38
N LEU A 192 -9.58 -2.17 -13.99
CA LEU A 192 -8.96 -2.37 -12.68
C LEU A 192 -7.46 -2.12 -12.74
N LYS A 193 -6.99 -1.21 -11.89
CA LYS A 193 -5.59 -0.96 -11.61
C LYS A 193 -5.26 -1.38 -10.18
N LYS A 194 -4.52 -2.48 -10.04
CA LYS A 194 -3.98 -2.91 -8.73
C LYS A 194 -2.64 -2.24 -8.47
N ILE A 195 -2.50 -1.57 -7.33
CA ILE A 195 -1.24 -1.00 -6.83
C ILE A 195 -0.81 -1.83 -5.62
N SER A 196 0.41 -2.36 -5.66
CA SER A 196 0.96 -3.22 -4.61
C SER A 196 2.47 -3.08 -4.54
N CYS A 197 3.03 -3.11 -3.34
CA CYS A 197 4.47 -2.96 -3.14
C CYS A 197 5.24 -4.25 -3.48
N LYS A 198 6.39 -4.10 -4.13
CA LYS A 198 7.36 -5.19 -4.36
C LYS A 198 8.31 -5.39 -3.17
N TRP A 199 8.34 -4.43 -2.26
CA TRP A 199 9.17 -4.46 -1.05
C TRP A 199 8.35 -4.84 0.17
N SER A 200 9.03 -5.39 1.18
CA SER A 200 8.41 -5.59 2.49
C SER A 200 7.92 -4.25 3.04
N LEU A 201 6.65 -4.22 3.42
CA LEU A 201 6.02 -3.14 4.19
C LEU A 201 6.19 -3.35 5.71
N GLY A 202 6.94 -4.38 6.13
CA GLY A 202 7.11 -4.71 7.55
C GLY A 202 6.00 -5.58 8.13
N SER A 203 5.96 -5.67 9.46
CA SER A 203 5.00 -6.48 10.21
C SER A 203 3.63 -5.79 10.28
N PHE A 204 2.56 -6.58 10.32
CA PHE A 204 1.17 -6.10 10.45
C PHE A 204 0.93 -5.28 11.74
N PHE A 205 1.59 -5.66 12.84
CA PHE A 205 1.39 -5.07 14.17
C PHE A 205 2.50 -4.08 14.58
N ALA A 206 3.49 -3.83 13.73
CA ALA A 206 4.61 -2.95 14.08
C ALA A 206 4.41 -1.55 13.52
N PHE A 207 4.06 -0.60 14.40
CA PHE A 207 4.01 0.83 14.10
C PHE A 207 5.37 1.46 14.43
N ASN A 208 6.17 1.75 13.41
CA ASN A 208 7.50 2.34 13.55
C ASN A 208 7.60 3.59 12.66
N PRO A 209 7.86 4.79 13.23
CA PRO A 209 7.92 6.04 12.48
C PRO A 209 8.86 6.05 11.27
N GLU A 210 10.04 5.45 11.40
CA GLU A 210 11.01 5.39 10.29
C GLU A 210 10.49 4.51 9.14
N ASN A 211 9.88 3.37 9.49
CA ASN A 211 9.26 2.49 8.50
C ASN A 211 8.00 3.13 7.89
N THR A 212 7.21 3.90 8.65
CA THR A 212 6.00 4.55 8.14
C THR A 212 6.32 5.56 7.03
N LYS A 213 7.31 6.44 7.25
CA LYS A 213 7.77 7.38 6.22
C LYS A 213 8.23 6.67 4.95
N ARG A 214 8.99 5.58 5.12
CA ARG A 214 9.41 4.71 4.02
C ARG A 214 8.21 4.12 3.27
N ILE A 215 7.22 3.58 3.99
CA ILE A 215 6.04 2.95 3.40
C ILE A 215 5.18 3.96 2.64
N ILE A 216 4.93 5.15 3.20
CA ILE A 216 4.22 6.25 2.52
C ILE A 216 4.95 6.56 1.21
N ARG A 217 6.27 6.71 1.27
CA ARG A 217 7.08 7.00 0.08
C ARG A 217 6.97 5.90 -0.98
N LEU A 218 7.00 4.63 -0.59
CA LEU A 218 6.81 3.51 -1.52
C LEU A 218 5.42 3.52 -2.17
N GLY A 219 4.36 3.79 -1.40
CA GLY A 219 2.99 3.92 -1.91
C GLY A 219 2.84 5.01 -2.94
N TYR A 220 3.44 6.17 -2.67
CA TYR A 220 3.50 7.28 -3.61
C TYR A 220 4.20 6.89 -4.92
N LEU A 221 5.39 6.29 -4.84
CA LEU A 221 6.18 5.94 -6.03
C LEU A 221 5.51 4.84 -6.87
N ASP A 222 4.93 3.83 -6.23
CA ASP A 222 4.22 2.77 -6.93
C ASP A 222 2.94 3.28 -7.60
N ALA A 223 2.21 4.20 -6.95
CA ALA A 223 1.10 4.89 -7.58
C ALA A 223 1.56 5.70 -8.79
N MET A 224 2.59 6.54 -8.65
CA MET A 224 3.14 7.31 -9.77
C MET A 224 3.60 6.42 -10.94
N LYS A 225 4.24 5.29 -10.67
CA LYS A 225 4.59 4.29 -11.70
C LYS A 225 3.34 3.70 -12.35
N SER A 226 2.30 3.36 -11.57
CA SER A 226 1.06 2.77 -12.08
C SER A 226 0.27 3.70 -13.03
N PHE A 227 0.49 5.02 -12.93
CA PHE A 227 -0.05 6.04 -13.82
C PHE A 227 0.97 6.54 -14.87
N ASN A 228 2.05 5.79 -15.11
CA ASN A 228 3.08 6.09 -16.10
C ASN A 228 3.73 7.47 -15.91
N VAL A 229 3.87 7.96 -14.67
CA VAL A 229 4.65 9.18 -14.37
C VAL A 229 6.12 8.84 -14.28
N PHE A 230 6.43 7.75 -13.57
CA PHE A 230 7.75 7.14 -13.51
C PHE A 230 7.75 5.76 -14.19
N SER A 231 8.94 5.20 -14.37
CA SER A 231 9.16 3.86 -14.92
C SER A 231 9.83 2.96 -13.88
N GLY A 232 9.79 1.65 -14.09
CA GLY A 232 10.42 0.64 -13.23
C GLY A 232 9.40 -0.31 -12.63
N GLU A 233 9.89 -1.38 -12.02
CA GLU A 233 9.08 -2.35 -11.29
C GLU A 233 9.37 -2.29 -9.79
N LYS A 234 10.57 -2.67 -9.35
CA LYS A 234 10.95 -2.63 -7.91
C LYS A 234 11.52 -1.27 -7.54
N TYR A 235 12.28 -0.67 -8.45
CA TYR A 235 12.85 0.66 -8.29
C TYR A 235 12.08 1.69 -9.11
N THR A 236 12.36 2.97 -8.88
CA THR A 236 11.68 4.07 -9.58
C THR A 236 12.67 4.85 -10.42
N PHE A 237 12.40 4.97 -11.71
CA PHE A 237 13.25 5.65 -12.69
C PHE A 237 12.50 6.81 -13.35
N ILE A 238 13.22 7.86 -13.70
CA ILE A 238 12.65 8.96 -14.49
C ILE A 238 12.18 8.40 -15.84
N LYS A 239 10.96 8.76 -16.23
CA LYS A 239 10.35 8.26 -17.46
C LYS A 239 11.15 8.70 -18.68
N GLY A 240 11.47 7.75 -19.55
CA GLY A 240 12.19 8.00 -20.81
C GLY A 240 13.71 7.96 -20.70
N GLU A 241 14.29 7.91 -19.49
CA GLU A 241 15.75 7.75 -19.31
C GLU A 241 16.27 6.41 -19.85
N PHE A 242 15.46 5.36 -19.74
CA PHE A 242 15.81 4.00 -20.14
C PHE A 242 14.87 3.50 -21.24
N ALA A 243 15.43 2.87 -22.27
CA ALA A 243 14.66 2.03 -23.17
C ALA A 243 14.11 0.81 -22.40
N LYS A 244 13.02 0.19 -22.87
CA LYS A 244 12.33 -0.91 -22.17
C LYS A 244 13.28 -2.01 -21.69
N SER A 245 14.16 -2.53 -22.56
CA SER A 245 15.13 -3.56 -22.18
C SER A 245 16.18 -3.06 -21.19
N GLY A 246 16.54 -1.78 -21.25
CA GLY A 246 17.48 -1.16 -20.31
C GLY A 246 16.87 -0.91 -18.93
N LEU A 247 15.55 -0.78 -18.84
CA LEU A 247 14.83 -0.59 -17.58
C LEU A 247 14.84 -1.86 -16.74
N GLU A 248 14.57 -3.02 -17.35
CA GLU A 248 14.65 -4.33 -16.67
C GLU A 248 16.08 -4.61 -16.17
N GLU A 249 17.09 -4.28 -17.00
CA GLU A 249 18.51 -4.36 -16.66
C GLU A 249 18.88 -3.42 -15.49
N ALA A 250 18.38 -2.18 -15.50
CA ALA A 250 18.63 -1.19 -14.45
C ALA A 250 17.96 -1.56 -13.11
N ASP A 251 16.71 -2.00 -13.14
CA ASP A 251 15.95 -2.42 -11.95
C ASP A 251 16.63 -3.62 -11.28
N ALA A 252 17.05 -4.59 -12.08
CA ALA A 252 17.81 -5.75 -11.62
C ALA A 252 19.17 -5.36 -11.02
N ALA A 253 19.91 -4.44 -11.66
CA ALA A 253 21.17 -3.94 -11.11
C ALA A 253 20.96 -3.26 -9.75
N ALA A 254 19.97 -2.38 -9.63
CA ALA A 254 19.64 -1.72 -8.37
C ALA A 254 19.29 -2.74 -7.27
N ALA A 255 18.54 -3.79 -7.60
CA ALA A 255 18.14 -4.84 -6.66
C ALA A 255 19.32 -5.68 -6.17
N VAL A 256 20.22 -6.12 -7.07
CA VAL A 256 21.39 -6.92 -6.71
C VAL A 256 22.33 -6.15 -5.78
N PHE A 257 22.45 -4.83 -5.99
CA PHE A 257 23.27 -3.97 -5.14
C PHE A 257 22.55 -3.48 -3.88
N GLY A 258 21.25 -3.77 -3.73
CA GLY A 258 20.46 -3.40 -2.56
C GLY A 258 20.29 -1.89 -2.42
N LEU A 259 20.14 -1.18 -3.53
CA LEU A 259 19.94 0.27 -3.51
C LEU A 259 18.63 0.65 -2.80
N ASP A 260 18.49 1.93 -2.44
CA ASP A 260 17.31 2.45 -1.74
C ASP A 260 16.07 2.59 -2.65
N PRO A 261 15.00 1.82 -2.42
CA PRO A 261 13.81 1.86 -3.27
C PRO A 261 12.94 3.12 -3.09
N THR A 262 13.27 4.00 -2.16
CA THR A 262 12.54 5.26 -1.92
C THR A 262 13.03 6.42 -2.78
N LEU A 263 14.13 6.21 -3.52
CA LEU A 263 14.73 7.19 -4.44
C LEU A 263 14.15 7.08 -5.86
N ILE A 264 14.30 8.17 -6.62
CA ILE A 264 14.01 8.23 -8.05
C ILE A 264 15.34 8.34 -8.78
N TYR A 265 15.59 7.41 -9.68
CA TYR A 265 16.86 7.27 -10.39
C TYR A 265 16.78 7.85 -11.80
N SER A 266 17.64 8.83 -12.11
CA SER A 266 18.11 9.03 -13.48
C SER A 266 19.18 8.00 -13.81
N LYS A 267 19.62 7.93 -15.07
CA LYS A 267 20.77 7.09 -15.43
C LYS A 267 22.02 7.45 -14.62
N GLU A 268 22.33 8.74 -14.54
CA GLU A 268 23.50 9.23 -13.79
C GLU A 268 23.43 8.89 -12.29
N ILE A 269 22.27 9.09 -11.66
CA ILE A 269 22.09 8.79 -10.23
C ILE A 269 22.22 7.29 -9.97
N LEU A 270 21.68 6.44 -10.84
CA LEU A 270 21.84 4.99 -10.74
C LEU A 270 23.31 4.60 -10.86
N ASP A 271 23.98 5.09 -11.89
CA ASP A 271 25.37 4.77 -12.20
C ASP A 271 26.32 5.19 -11.05
N ASN A 272 26.08 6.34 -10.43
CA ASN A 272 26.85 6.82 -9.26
C ASN A 272 26.63 5.92 -8.04
N HIS A 273 25.38 5.62 -7.68
CA HIS A 273 25.10 4.75 -6.53
C HIS A 273 25.59 3.32 -6.74
N LEU A 274 25.55 2.78 -7.96
CA LEU A 274 26.13 1.47 -8.27
C LEU A 274 27.65 1.47 -8.09
N ARG A 275 28.34 2.57 -8.48
CA ARG A 275 29.79 2.73 -8.25
C ARG A 275 30.10 2.81 -6.77
N GLU A 276 29.35 3.59 -6.00
CA GLU A 276 29.52 3.69 -4.54
C GLU A 276 29.33 2.32 -3.87
N ALA A 277 28.23 1.64 -4.19
CA ALA A 277 27.89 0.32 -3.65
C ALA A 277 28.82 -0.82 -4.10
N ALA A 278 29.68 -0.59 -5.11
CA ALA A 278 30.72 -1.52 -5.56
C ALA A 278 32.11 -1.14 -5.01
N ASN A 279 32.26 0.06 -4.44
CA ASN A 279 33.52 0.61 -3.95
C ASN A 279 33.62 0.62 -2.41
N GLU A 280 32.62 0.09 -1.69
CA GLU A 280 32.58 0.12 -0.21
C GLU A 280 33.84 -0.48 0.46
N ASP A 281 34.61 -1.35 -0.23
CA ASP A 281 35.89 -1.88 0.25
C ASP A 281 37.14 -1.38 -0.52
N GLY A 282 36.99 -0.54 -1.56
CA GLY A 282 38.07 0.10 -2.35
C GLY A 282 39.15 -0.81 -2.98
N THR A 283 39.06 -2.12 -2.79
CA THR A 283 40.13 -3.11 -3.05
C THR A 283 39.64 -4.36 -3.79
N LYS A 284 38.32 -4.50 -4.01
CA LYS A 284 37.72 -5.68 -4.62
C LYS A 284 37.29 -5.41 -6.06
N ASP A 285 37.55 -6.36 -6.95
CA ASP A 285 36.98 -6.34 -8.30
C ASP A 285 35.45 -6.40 -8.15
N TRP A 286 34.74 -5.47 -8.79
CA TRP A 286 33.28 -5.45 -8.78
C TRP A 286 32.67 -6.75 -9.29
N LYS A 287 33.37 -7.50 -10.16
CA LYS A 287 32.92 -8.82 -10.60
C LYS A 287 32.91 -9.80 -9.44
N ASP A 288 33.86 -9.67 -8.52
CA ASP A 288 33.92 -10.49 -7.32
C ASP A 288 32.88 -10.04 -6.30
N GLU A 289 32.63 -8.74 -6.15
CA GLU A 289 31.53 -8.26 -5.31
C GLU A 289 30.16 -8.66 -5.85
N LEU A 290 29.94 -8.54 -7.16
CA LEU A 290 28.75 -9.03 -7.83
C LEU A 290 28.62 -10.54 -7.61
N LYS A 291 29.69 -11.33 -7.82
CA LYS A 291 29.68 -12.78 -7.52
C LYS A 291 29.40 -13.07 -6.05
N ILE A 292 29.86 -12.24 -5.11
CA ILE A 292 29.61 -12.41 -3.67
C ILE A 292 28.14 -12.13 -3.35
N LYS A 293 27.61 -10.98 -3.79
CA LYS A 293 26.19 -10.60 -3.63
C LYS A 293 25.28 -11.66 -4.30
N VAL A 294 25.68 -12.15 -5.48
CA VAL A 294 25.07 -13.27 -6.20
C VAL A 294 25.16 -14.59 -5.43
N LYS A 295 26.32 -14.96 -4.89
CA LYS A 295 26.48 -16.23 -4.16
C LYS A 295 25.58 -16.26 -2.93
N LYS A 296 25.43 -15.11 -2.25
CA LYS A 296 24.50 -14.91 -1.13
C LYS A 296 23.03 -15.12 -1.55
N ILE A 297 22.67 -14.72 -2.76
CA ILE A 297 21.35 -14.91 -3.37
C ILE A 297 21.14 -16.39 -3.79
N MET A 298 22.13 -17.02 -4.44
CA MET A 298 22.06 -18.40 -4.95
C MET A 298 22.04 -19.48 -3.87
N THR A 299 22.62 -19.25 -2.70
CA THR A 299 22.66 -20.27 -1.63
C THR A 299 21.29 -20.60 -1.02
N ASN A 300 20.20 -19.87 -1.37
CA ASN A 300 18.87 -20.08 -0.77
C ASN A 300 17.64 -19.76 -1.65
N SER A 301 17.72 -19.62 -2.99
CA SER A 301 16.64 -18.91 -3.70
C SER A 301 16.13 -19.45 -5.07
N PRO A 302 14.90 -19.08 -5.50
CA PRO A 302 14.20 -19.58 -6.70
C PRO A 302 14.76 -19.05 -8.04
N ALA A 303 14.35 -19.67 -9.16
CA ALA A 303 14.78 -19.37 -10.53
C ALA A 303 14.68 -17.89 -10.95
N SER A 304 13.75 -17.12 -10.38
CA SER A 304 13.57 -15.69 -10.67
C SER A 304 14.79 -14.83 -10.33
N LEU A 305 15.62 -15.26 -9.37
CA LEU A 305 16.81 -14.49 -8.98
C LEU A 305 18.01 -14.72 -9.91
N VAL A 306 18.02 -15.81 -10.68
CA VAL A 306 19.04 -16.08 -11.71
C VAL A 306 18.83 -15.15 -12.93
N GLU A 307 17.58 -14.90 -13.29
CA GLU A 307 17.25 -13.96 -14.38
C GLU A 307 17.66 -12.53 -14.02
N GLU A 308 17.35 -12.11 -12.79
CA GLU A 308 17.75 -10.80 -12.26
C GLU A 308 19.27 -10.61 -12.29
N GLU A 309 20.06 -11.65 -11.98
CA GLU A 309 21.51 -11.62 -12.11
C GLU A 309 21.98 -11.37 -13.55
N ILE A 310 21.39 -12.08 -14.53
CA ILE A 310 21.77 -11.95 -15.95
C ILE A 310 21.49 -10.53 -16.44
N LEU A 311 20.35 -9.96 -16.06
CA LEU A 311 19.96 -8.60 -16.42
C LEU A 311 20.88 -7.55 -15.78
N ALA A 312 21.20 -7.72 -14.49
CA ALA A 312 22.14 -6.83 -13.79
C ALA A 312 23.53 -6.82 -14.45
N LYS A 313 24.05 -7.99 -14.84
CA LYS A 313 25.35 -8.10 -15.55
C LYS A 313 25.34 -7.34 -16.88
N ARG A 314 24.27 -7.49 -17.67
CA ARG A 314 24.11 -6.78 -18.95
C ARG A 314 24.14 -5.26 -18.75
N TYR A 315 23.46 -4.75 -17.71
CA TYR A 315 23.45 -3.32 -17.40
C TYR A 315 24.87 -2.78 -17.17
N ILE A 316 25.64 -3.45 -16.32
CA ILE A 316 26.97 -3.02 -15.89
C ILE A 316 27.96 -3.06 -17.06
N GLU A 317 27.97 -4.15 -17.83
CA GLU A 317 28.86 -4.32 -18.98
C GLU A 317 28.60 -3.26 -20.07
N LYS A 318 27.32 -3.04 -20.39
CA LYS A 318 26.90 -2.08 -21.43
C LYS A 318 27.28 -0.65 -21.09
N ASN A 319 27.15 -0.26 -19.82
CA ASN A 319 27.36 1.12 -19.38
C ASN A 319 28.77 1.39 -18.86
N LYS A 320 29.68 0.41 -18.90
CA LYS A 320 31.08 0.60 -18.49
C LYS A 320 31.19 1.21 -17.08
N LEU A 321 30.36 0.73 -16.17
CA LEU A 321 30.16 1.41 -14.88
C LEU A 321 31.30 1.21 -13.88
N LEU A 322 32.23 0.30 -14.15
CA LEU A 322 33.19 -0.15 -13.14
C LEU A 322 34.59 -0.40 -13.76
N TRP A 323 35.06 0.55 -14.57
CA TRP A 323 36.48 0.70 -14.91
C TRP A 323 37.11 1.77 -14.03
#